data_AF-A0A2W5UNX7-F1
#
_entry.id   AF-A0A2W5UNX7-F1
#
_cell.length_a   1.000
_cell.length_b   1.000
_cell.length_c   1.000
_cell.angle_alpha   90.00
_cell.angle_beta   90.00
_cell.angle_gamma   90.00
#
_symmetry.space_group_name_H-M   'P 1'
#
loop_
_entity.id
_entity.type
_entity.pdbx_description
1 polymer ?
#
loop_
_entity_poly.entity_id
_entity_poly.type
_entity_poly.pdbx_seq_one_letter_code
_entity_poly.pdbx_strand_id
1 'polypeptide(L)'
;MGVGIAIIFRRIWIPGLVITLVIPIIAGLAWSQVDAGPNPSTERIDSFAKSNDVAGSDNGADNGAKSHESGPQSQSIQMVSKESGIRYYRASDSSSPENLVTVAIVQGNVPRLGLDFNDQQRAVLANHRDATLALARRIEDHKSPKPDFVVWPENSSDVDPFLDPLARDEIQQAAEAVGVPILVGTLTHPGDQERNTVVVWDPENGPGERHDKVYLQPFGEYMPWRGFFRHFSSYVDRAGNFSPGDDNGVVHVRSGKTNALIPVGVGTCYEVAFDGAFQHAVEGGAQIFTVPTNNATFGFTDMSYQQLAMSRLRSVEYDRATVVGATSGVSAIIRPDGRVSERTQIFTEGILHAQLPLRSTRTIASYSATIIEWTLCGLGAIVALGAAISQRKLQRVKSK
;
A
#
# COMPACT_ATOMS: atom_id res chain seq x y z
N MET A 1 -8.29 20.70 16.76
CA MET A 1 -9.22 20.31 15.68
C MET A 1 -8.83 21.09 14.43
N GLY A 2 -8.01 20.49 13.57
CA GLY A 2 -7.65 21.06 12.27
C GLY A 2 -8.21 20.14 11.19
N VAL A 3 -9.10 20.65 10.34
CA VAL A 3 -9.62 19.94 9.18
C VAL A 3 -8.52 19.99 8.11
N GLY A 4 -7.86 18.87 7.85
CA GLY A 4 -6.92 18.75 6.74
C GLY A 4 -7.66 18.73 5.42
N ILE A 5 -7.51 19.78 4.61
CA ILE A 5 -7.99 19.81 3.22
C ILE A 5 -6.94 19.08 2.37
N ALA A 6 -7.29 17.93 1.83
CA ALA A 6 -6.49 17.29 0.78
C ALA A 6 -6.69 18.07 -0.53
N ILE A 7 -5.65 18.77 -0.98
CA ILE A 7 -5.63 19.42 -2.30
C ILE A 7 -4.89 18.49 -3.25
N ILE A 8 -5.63 17.84 -4.15
CA ILE A 8 -5.08 16.98 -5.20
C ILE A 8 -4.61 17.89 -6.35
N PHE A 9 -3.29 17.97 -6.57
CA PHE A 9 -2.72 18.64 -7.73
C PHE A 9 -2.47 17.61 -8.84
N ARG A 10 -3.32 17.62 -9.88
CA ARG A 10 -3.04 16.88 -11.14
C ARG A 10 -2.29 17.83 -12.08
N ARG A 11 -1.02 17.54 -12.37
CA ARG A 11 -0.21 18.31 -13.34
C ARG A 11 -0.69 17.92 -14.74
N ILE A 12 -1.40 18.82 -15.42
CA ILE A 12 -1.79 18.67 -16.82
C ILE A 12 -0.66 19.26 -17.68
N TRP A 13 0.00 18.44 -18.50
CA TRP A 13 0.98 18.90 -19.47
C TRP A 13 0.30 19.10 -20.82
N ILE A 14 0.10 20.35 -21.24
CA ILE A 14 -0.22 20.74 -22.61
C ILE A 14 0.92 21.65 -23.07
N PRO A 15 1.62 21.36 -24.19
CA PRO A 15 2.66 22.24 -24.70
C PRO A 15 2.06 23.61 -25.03
N GLY A 16 2.50 24.66 -24.34
CA GLY A 16 2.19 26.05 -24.70
C GLY A 16 1.02 26.73 -23.97
N LEU A 17 0.36 26.09 -22.98
CA LEU A 17 -0.70 26.76 -22.21
C LEU A 17 -0.75 26.24 -20.76
N VAL A 18 -0.14 26.96 -19.82
CA VAL A 18 -0.28 26.68 -18.39
C VAL A 18 -1.58 27.29 -17.90
N ILE A 19 -2.67 26.51 -17.90
CA ILE A 19 -3.88 26.83 -17.13
C ILE A 19 -3.83 26.03 -15.83
N THR A 20 -3.48 26.70 -14.74
CA THR A 20 -3.65 26.17 -13.38
C THR A 20 -5.13 26.21 -13.03
N LEU A 21 -5.86 25.12 -13.32
CA LEU A 21 -7.24 24.96 -12.89
C LEU A 21 -7.25 24.48 -11.43
N VAL A 22 -7.43 25.43 -10.51
CA VAL A 22 -7.81 25.15 -9.13
C VAL A 22 -9.31 24.86 -9.14
N ILE A 23 -9.70 23.59 -9.07
CA ILE A 23 -11.10 23.20 -8.86
C ILE A 23 -11.28 22.94 -7.37
N PRO A 24 -11.91 23.84 -6.60
CA PRO A 24 -12.43 23.49 -5.29
C PRO A 24 -13.65 22.58 -5.48
N ILE A 25 -13.52 21.30 -5.16
CA ILE A 25 -14.68 20.43 -5.00
C ILE A 25 -15.34 20.82 -3.67
N ILE A 26 -16.40 21.63 -3.75
CA ILE A 26 -17.35 21.81 -2.65
C ILE A 26 -18.29 20.60 -2.68
N ALA A 27 -17.95 19.54 -1.94
CA ALA A 27 -18.88 18.47 -1.62
C ALA A 27 -19.62 18.83 -0.33
N GLY A 28 -20.66 19.66 -0.46
CA GLY A 28 -21.62 19.92 0.61
C GLY A 28 -22.72 18.85 0.63
N LEU A 29 -22.85 18.17 1.76
CA LEU A 29 -24.09 17.58 2.30
C LEU A 29 -24.83 16.53 1.44
N ALA A 30 -24.43 15.26 1.58
CA ALA A 30 -25.34 14.10 1.68
C ALA A 30 -24.56 12.82 2.06
N TRP A 31 -23.85 12.83 3.19
CA TRP A 31 -23.32 11.63 3.85
C TRP A 31 -23.68 11.67 5.34
N SER A 32 -24.98 11.78 5.61
CA SER A 32 -25.56 11.28 6.85
C SER A 32 -26.34 10.03 6.46
N GLN A 33 -26.18 8.93 7.20
CA GLN A 33 -26.83 7.61 6.99
C GLN A 33 -25.99 6.57 6.21
N VAL A 34 -24.71 6.41 6.55
CA VAL A 34 -24.13 5.06 6.58
C VAL A 34 -23.93 4.73 8.05
N ASP A 35 -24.82 3.91 8.60
CA ASP A 35 -24.76 3.41 9.98
C ASP A 35 -23.42 2.72 10.22
N ALA A 36 -22.50 3.44 10.85
CA ALA A 36 -21.47 2.82 11.65
C ALA A 36 -22.16 2.28 12.91
N GLY A 37 -22.30 0.96 12.99
CA GLY A 37 -22.77 0.28 14.19
C GLY A 37 -21.98 0.73 15.43
N PRO A 38 -22.57 0.61 16.64
CA PRO A 38 -22.08 1.29 17.83
C PRO A 38 -20.64 0.91 18.15
N ASN A 39 -19.79 1.93 18.18
CA ASN A 39 -18.45 1.92 18.76
C ASN A 39 -18.60 1.77 20.29
N PRO A 40 -18.12 0.69 20.92
CA PRO A 40 -18.09 0.62 22.38
C PRO A 40 -16.93 1.48 22.89
N SER A 41 -17.22 2.77 23.08
CA SER A 41 -16.33 3.70 23.74
C SER A 41 -16.19 3.40 25.24
N THR A 42 -14.95 3.27 25.70
CA THR A 42 -14.41 3.93 26.90
C THR A 42 -14.97 3.64 28.30
N GLU A 43 -15.75 2.58 28.55
CA GLU A 43 -16.19 2.24 29.92
C GLU A 43 -15.86 0.82 30.42
N ARG A 44 -14.98 0.07 29.74
CA ARG A 44 -14.69 -1.33 30.13
C ARG A 44 -13.21 -1.67 30.35
N ILE A 45 -12.38 -0.69 30.72
CA ILE A 45 -10.94 -0.90 30.97
C ILE A 45 -10.65 -1.22 32.46
N ASP A 46 -11.58 -0.98 33.40
CA ASP A 46 -11.30 -1.18 34.84
C ASP A 46 -11.74 -2.53 35.43
N SER A 47 -12.34 -3.44 34.66
CA SER A 47 -12.86 -4.72 35.21
C SER A 47 -12.14 -6.00 34.78
N PHE A 48 -11.13 -5.94 33.90
CA PHE A 48 -10.40 -7.13 33.46
C PHE A 48 -9.06 -7.38 34.17
N ALA A 49 -8.73 -6.58 35.18
CA ALA A 49 -7.51 -6.74 35.99
C ALA A 49 -7.69 -7.63 37.24
N LYS A 50 -8.85 -8.29 37.44
CA LYS A 50 -9.10 -9.17 38.60
C LYS A 50 -9.95 -10.39 38.26
N SER A 51 -9.35 -11.39 37.60
CA SER A 51 -9.67 -12.82 37.84
C SER A 51 -8.79 -13.70 36.95
N ASN A 52 -7.53 -13.90 37.34
CA ASN A 52 -6.77 -15.07 36.93
C ASN A 52 -6.60 -15.93 38.18
N ASP A 53 -7.46 -16.93 38.34
CA ASP A 53 -7.20 -18.08 39.19
C ASP A 53 -7.70 -19.35 38.47
N VAL A 54 -6.72 -20.21 38.18
CA VAL A 54 -6.72 -21.68 38.25
C VAL A 54 -7.99 -22.44 37.81
N ALA A 55 -7.86 -23.24 36.74
CA ALA A 55 -8.09 -24.70 36.75
C ALA A 55 -7.93 -25.30 35.34
N GLY A 56 -7.14 -26.37 35.23
CA GLY A 56 -7.16 -27.26 34.07
C GLY A 56 -8.18 -28.38 34.25
N SER A 57 -8.59 -29.02 33.15
CA SER A 57 -8.70 -30.47 33.01
C SER A 57 -9.15 -30.85 31.60
N ASP A 58 -8.60 -31.98 31.15
CA ASP A 58 -9.02 -32.86 30.06
C ASP A 58 -10.52 -32.90 29.71
N ASN A 59 -10.82 -33.11 28.43
CA ASN A 59 -11.39 -34.39 27.96
C ASN A 59 -11.53 -34.43 26.43
N GLY A 60 -11.07 -35.52 25.85
CA GLY A 60 -11.34 -35.89 24.47
C GLY A 60 -12.75 -36.44 24.27
N ALA A 61 -13.22 -36.39 23.03
CA ALA A 61 -14.16 -37.36 22.48
C ALA A 61 -14.07 -37.32 20.95
N ASP A 62 -13.70 -38.48 20.42
CA ASP A 62 -13.83 -38.95 19.05
C ASP A 62 -15.29 -38.90 18.58
N ASN A 63 -15.50 -38.64 17.29
CA ASN A 63 -16.61 -39.20 16.51
C ASN A 63 -16.41 -38.90 15.02
N GLY A 64 -15.99 -39.93 14.29
CA GLY A 64 -16.03 -39.97 12.85
C GLY A 64 -17.46 -39.94 12.31
N ALA A 65 -17.66 -39.14 11.27
CA ALA A 65 -18.76 -39.29 10.32
C ALA A 65 -18.22 -39.05 8.91
N LYS A 66 -18.21 -40.11 8.10
CA LYS A 66 -18.00 -40.02 6.65
C LYS A 66 -19.22 -39.32 6.04
N SER A 67 -19.00 -38.22 5.33
CA SER A 67 -19.98 -37.66 4.39
C SER A 67 -19.29 -37.32 3.08
N HIS A 68 -19.83 -37.86 2.00
CA HIS A 68 -19.49 -37.57 0.61
C HIS A 68 -19.47 -36.05 0.33
N GLU A 69 -18.33 -35.51 -0.09
CA GLU A 69 -18.25 -34.17 -0.69
C GLU A 69 -18.12 -34.28 -2.21
N SER A 70 -19.25 -34.20 -2.91
CA SER A 70 -19.30 -33.67 -4.27
C SER A 70 -19.37 -32.14 -4.16
N GLY A 71 -18.20 -31.47 -4.12
CA GLY A 71 -18.12 -30.02 -4.15
C GLY A 71 -18.53 -29.45 -5.53
N PRO A 72 -19.17 -28.27 -5.60
CA PRO A 72 -19.60 -27.69 -6.87
C PRO A 72 -18.39 -27.21 -7.67
N GLN A 73 -18.23 -27.73 -8.90
CA GLN A 73 -17.30 -27.17 -9.87
C GLN A 73 -17.72 -25.72 -10.19
N SER A 74 -16.97 -24.75 -9.66
CA SER A 74 -17.16 -23.35 -10.00
C SER A 74 -16.66 -23.10 -11.43
N GLN A 75 -17.59 -23.10 -12.40
CA GLN A 75 -17.27 -22.78 -13.79
C GLN A 75 -16.98 -21.28 -13.94
N SER A 76 -15.81 -20.96 -14.50
CA SER A 76 -15.48 -19.59 -14.92
C SER A 76 -16.42 -19.15 -16.04
N ILE A 77 -17.19 -18.07 -15.82
CA ILE A 77 -18.02 -17.49 -16.88
C ILE A 77 -17.12 -16.65 -17.79
N GLN A 78 -16.87 -17.16 -19.00
CA GLN A 78 -16.28 -16.40 -20.09
C GLN A 78 -17.38 -15.63 -20.81
N MET A 79 -17.26 -14.30 -20.85
CA MET A 79 -18.01 -13.50 -21.81
C MET A 79 -17.07 -13.14 -22.95
N VAL A 80 -17.42 -13.55 -24.18
CA VAL A 80 -16.68 -13.23 -25.39
C VAL A 80 -17.51 -12.25 -26.19
N SER A 81 -17.02 -11.01 -26.35
CA SER A 81 -17.60 -10.10 -27.35
C SER A 81 -17.18 -10.57 -28.74
N LYS A 82 -18.14 -10.96 -29.57
CA LYS A 82 -17.90 -11.41 -30.96
C LYS A 82 -17.36 -10.30 -31.87
N GLU A 83 -17.39 -9.04 -31.45
CA GLU A 83 -16.99 -7.88 -32.27
C GLU A 83 -15.58 -7.35 -31.93
N SER A 84 -15.07 -7.57 -30.72
CA SER A 84 -13.78 -7.01 -30.27
C SER A 84 -12.69 -8.04 -29.99
N GLY A 85 -13.00 -9.34 -29.95
CA GLY A 85 -12.03 -10.40 -29.60
C GLY A 85 -11.56 -10.36 -28.14
N ILE A 86 -12.12 -9.48 -27.31
CA ILE A 86 -11.75 -9.32 -25.90
C ILE A 86 -12.43 -10.42 -25.08
N ARG A 87 -11.62 -11.20 -24.35
CA ARG A 87 -12.08 -12.18 -23.36
C ARG A 87 -12.18 -11.54 -21.99
N TYR A 88 -13.38 -11.48 -21.42
CA TYR A 88 -13.61 -11.01 -20.06
C TYR A 88 -13.58 -12.19 -19.09
N TYR A 89 -12.80 -12.07 -18.02
CA TYR A 89 -12.77 -13.04 -16.92
C TYR A 89 -13.42 -12.41 -15.69
N ARG A 90 -14.41 -13.09 -15.11
CA ARG A 90 -14.82 -12.84 -13.72
C ARG A 90 -13.73 -13.41 -12.81
N ALA A 91 -13.25 -12.63 -11.86
CA ALA A 91 -12.30 -13.07 -10.84
C ALA A 91 -12.82 -14.35 -10.16
N SER A 92 -12.24 -15.50 -10.47
CA SER A 92 -12.46 -16.75 -9.73
C SER A 92 -11.38 -16.88 -8.65
N ASP A 93 -11.73 -17.42 -7.49
CA ASP A 93 -10.77 -17.73 -6.42
C ASP A 93 -9.85 -18.91 -6.73
N SER A 94 -10.09 -19.65 -7.82
CA SER A 94 -9.27 -20.78 -8.23
C SER A 94 -8.02 -20.33 -9.01
N SER A 95 -6.94 -20.03 -8.30
CA SER A 95 -5.60 -20.01 -8.89
C SER A 95 -5.00 -21.41 -8.83
N SER A 96 -4.43 -21.89 -9.95
CA SER A 96 -3.61 -23.09 -9.94
C SER A 96 -2.45 -22.94 -8.94
N PRO A 97 -2.00 -24.02 -8.27
CA PRO A 97 -0.89 -23.96 -7.28
C PRO A 97 0.38 -23.30 -7.82
N GLU A 98 0.56 -23.36 -9.14
CA GLU A 98 1.69 -22.83 -9.92
C GLU A 98 1.70 -21.28 -9.98
N ASN A 99 0.58 -20.62 -9.64
CA ASN A 99 0.42 -19.16 -9.65
C ASN A 99 0.26 -18.60 -8.22
N LEU A 100 0.78 -19.29 -7.22
CA LEU A 100 0.72 -18.84 -5.83
C LEU A 100 2.09 -18.38 -5.34
N VAL A 101 2.11 -17.31 -4.56
CA VAL A 101 3.29 -16.80 -3.88
C VAL A 101 3.01 -16.69 -2.38
N THR A 102 3.96 -17.10 -1.56
CA THR A 102 3.91 -16.94 -0.11
C THR A 102 4.68 -15.69 0.28
N VAL A 103 4.00 -14.68 0.80
CA VAL A 103 4.65 -13.43 1.23
C VAL A 103 4.60 -13.32 2.73
N ALA A 104 5.70 -12.89 3.35
CA ALA A 104 5.73 -12.47 4.74
C ALA A 104 5.87 -10.96 4.84
N ILE A 105 5.10 -10.33 5.73
CA ILE A 105 5.28 -8.93 6.10
C ILE A 105 5.91 -8.91 7.49
N VAL A 106 7.00 -8.16 7.67
CA VAL A 106 7.63 -7.96 8.98
C VAL A 106 7.39 -6.51 9.42
N GLN A 107 6.64 -6.33 10.49
CA GLN A 107 6.39 -5.04 11.12
C GLN A 107 7.18 -4.98 12.43
N GLY A 108 8.32 -4.28 12.42
CA GLY A 108 9.22 -4.17 13.58
C GLY A 108 8.76 -3.14 14.62
N ASN A 109 7.80 -2.26 14.27
CA ASN A 109 7.40 -1.13 15.10
C ASN A 109 8.50 -0.07 15.31
N VAL A 110 8.13 1.05 15.92
CA VAL A 110 9.05 2.13 16.32
C VAL A 110 9.44 2.01 17.80
N PRO A 111 10.66 2.43 18.20
CA PRO A 111 11.05 2.49 19.61
C PRO A 111 10.17 3.47 20.41
N ARG A 112 10.09 3.26 21.74
CA ARG A 112 9.38 4.18 22.64
C ARG A 112 10.11 5.53 22.72
N LEU A 113 9.35 6.61 22.93
CA LEU A 113 9.85 7.99 23.08
C LEU A 113 11.03 8.07 24.07
N GLY A 114 12.10 8.77 23.70
CA GLY A 114 13.25 9.03 24.58
C GLY A 114 14.63 8.90 23.93
N LEU A 115 14.72 8.43 22.68
CA LEU A 115 15.96 8.36 21.91
C LEU A 115 16.17 9.61 21.03
N ASP A 116 17.43 9.93 20.77
CA ASP A 116 17.85 10.96 19.83
C ASP A 116 17.55 10.51 18.38
N PHE A 117 17.47 11.43 17.42
CA PHE A 117 17.03 11.12 16.05
C PHE A 117 17.83 9.98 15.38
N ASN A 118 19.16 10.03 15.41
CA ASN A 118 20.01 9.00 14.79
C ASN A 118 19.86 7.63 15.48
N ASP A 119 19.67 7.62 16.80
CA ASP A 119 19.48 6.40 17.57
C ASP A 119 18.11 5.77 17.28
N GLN A 120 17.09 6.60 17.01
CA GLN A 120 15.77 6.12 16.55
C GLN A 120 15.87 5.46 15.18
N GLN A 121 16.58 6.06 14.22
CA GLN A 121 16.73 5.51 12.86
C GLN A 121 17.36 4.11 12.89
N ARG A 122 18.44 3.93 13.65
CA ARG A 122 19.08 2.62 13.82
C ARG A 122 18.20 1.64 14.60
N ALA A 123 17.48 2.10 15.62
CA ALA A 123 16.58 1.24 16.37
C ALA A 123 15.43 0.69 15.52
N VAL A 124 14.88 1.48 14.59
CA VAL A 124 13.85 0.98 13.66
C VAL A 124 14.41 -0.12 12.76
N LEU A 125 15.62 0.05 12.22
CA LEU A 125 16.28 -1.00 11.44
C LEU A 125 16.51 -2.27 12.27
N ALA A 126 17.08 -2.11 13.47
CA ALA A 126 17.32 -3.21 14.38
C ALA A 126 16.03 -3.98 14.72
N ASN A 127 14.91 -3.29 14.92
CA ASN A 127 13.62 -3.93 15.16
C ASN A 127 13.17 -4.82 13.99
N HIS A 128 13.29 -4.34 12.75
CA HIS A 128 12.89 -5.12 11.56
C HIS A 128 13.84 -6.29 11.31
N ARG A 129 15.14 -6.10 11.54
CA ARG A 129 16.14 -7.17 11.56
C ARG A 129 15.75 -8.23 12.59
N ASP A 130 15.56 -7.86 13.85
CA ASP A 130 15.32 -8.80 14.95
C ASP A 130 14.01 -9.57 14.78
N ALA A 131 12.96 -8.91 14.30
CA ALA A 131 11.70 -9.57 13.94
C ALA A 131 11.89 -10.55 12.76
N THR A 132 12.75 -10.23 11.79
CA THR A 132 13.10 -11.15 10.69
C THR A 132 13.95 -12.33 11.16
N LEU A 133 14.89 -12.12 12.09
CA LEU A 133 15.64 -13.20 12.73
C LEU A 133 14.72 -14.11 13.56
N ALA A 134 13.69 -13.54 14.21
CA ALA A 134 12.67 -14.32 14.90
C ALA A 134 11.81 -15.13 13.91
N LEU A 135 11.49 -14.56 12.75
CA LEU A 135 10.83 -15.29 11.67
C LEU A 135 11.70 -16.47 11.18
N ALA A 136 12.98 -16.25 10.93
CA ALA A 136 13.92 -17.29 10.51
C ALA A 136 13.92 -18.48 11.48
N ARG A 137 14.06 -18.21 12.79
CA ARG A 137 13.97 -19.25 13.85
C ARG A 137 12.64 -19.99 13.83
N ARG A 138 11.52 -19.31 13.61
CA ARG A 138 10.20 -19.96 13.51
C ARG A 138 10.08 -20.85 12.28
N ILE A 139 10.74 -20.50 11.18
CA ILE A 139 10.78 -21.33 9.96
C ILE A 139 11.62 -22.60 10.23
N GLU A 140 12.79 -22.45 10.85
CA GLU A 140 13.66 -23.56 11.25
C GLU A 140 12.95 -24.52 12.22
N ASP A 141 12.22 -23.99 13.20
CA ASP A 141 11.41 -24.74 14.15
C ASP A 141 10.12 -25.34 13.54
N HIS A 142 9.86 -25.17 12.24
CA HIS A 142 8.62 -25.56 11.56
C HIS A 142 7.33 -24.94 12.14
N LYS A 143 7.43 -23.80 12.84
CA LYS A 143 6.32 -23.02 13.42
C LYS A 143 5.77 -21.95 12.49
N SER A 144 6.44 -21.70 11.37
CA SER A 144 6.00 -20.80 10.30
C SER A 144 6.37 -21.38 8.93
N PRO A 145 5.53 -21.22 7.90
CA PRO A 145 5.93 -21.59 6.54
C PRO A 145 7.05 -20.66 6.05
N LYS A 146 8.05 -21.22 5.36
CA LYS A 146 9.05 -20.40 4.64
C LYS A 146 8.31 -19.53 3.61
N PRO A 147 8.52 -18.21 3.53
CA PRO A 147 7.97 -17.39 2.46
C PRO A 147 8.76 -17.55 1.15
N ASP A 148 8.26 -16.99 0.06
CA ASP A 148 8.98 -16.79 -1.20
C ASP A 148 9.83 -15.52 -1.15
N PHE A 149 9.33 -14.47 -0.46
CA PHE A 149 10.06 -13.25 -0.12
C PHE A 149 9.42 -12.55 1.08
N VAL A 150 10.18 -11.63 1.69
CA VAL A 150 9.73 -10.80 2.82
C VAL A 150 9.54 -9.36 2.35
N VAL A 151 8.56 -8.66 2.93
CA VAL A 151 8.35 -7.23 2.75
C VAL A 151 8.59 -6.51 4.07
N TRP A 152 9.51 -5.56 4.05
CA TRP A 152 9.67 -4.57 5.11
C TRP A 152 8.94 -3.27 4.74
N PRO A 153 8.47 -2.50 5.73
CA PRO A 153 7.81 -1.22 5.53
C PRO A 153 8.71 -0.13 4.93
N GLU A 154 8.08 0.99 4.57
CA GLU A 154 8.76 2.24 4.24
C GLU A 154 9.59 2.70 5.44
N ASN A 155 10.80 3.23 5.21
CA ASN A 155 11.70 3.67 6.28
C ASN A 155 12.01 2.57 7.31
N SER A 156 11.93 1.29 6.92
CA SER A 156 12.45 0.19 7.74
C SER A 156 13.95 0.31 7.99
N SER A 157 14.67 0.97 7.07
CA SER A 157 16.01 1.52 7.30
C SER A 157 16.01 3.02 7.01
N ASP A 158 16.07 3.85 8.04
CA ASP A 158 16.28 5.29 7.86
C ASP A 158 17.75 5.69 7.70
N VAL A 159 18.65 4.70 7.75
CA VAL A 159 20.08 4.85 7.44
C VAL A 159 20.33 4.27 6.06
N ASP A 160 21.04 5.01 5.21
CA ASP A 160 21.35 4.58 3.84
C ASP A 160 22.36 3.40 3.83
N PRO A 161 21.93 2.18 3.45
CA PRO A 161 22.78 0.99 3.50
C PRO A 161 23.79 0.94 2.34
N PHE A 162 23.73 1.88 1.39
CA PHE A 162 24.76 2.02 0.37
C PHE A 162 25.94 2.86 0.85
N LEU A 163 25.74 3.69 1.88
CA LEU A 163 26.75 4.56 2.48
C LEU A 163 27.21 4.09 3.86
N ASP A 164 26.35 3.37 4.61
CA ASP A 164 26.64 2.86 5.94
C ASP A 164 26.83 1.33 5.93
N PRO A 165 28.05 0.82 6.15
CA PRO A 165 28.32 -0.61 6.19
C PRO A 165 27.59 -1.36 7.32
N LEU A 166 27.32 -0.72 8.46
CA LEU A 166 26.59 -1.38 9.55
C LEU A 166 25.14 -1.61 9.17
N ALA A 167 24.49 -0.62 8.55
CA ALA A 167 23.13 -0.79 8.06
C ALA A 167 23.06 -1.88 6.98
N ARG A 168 24.04 -1.90 6.07
CA ARG A 168 24.20 -2.99 5.08
C ARG A 168 24.31 -4.36 5.74
N ASP A 169 25.18 -4.50 6.73
CA ASP A 169 25.43 -5.78 7.40
C ASP A 169 24.19 -6.26 8.18
N GLU A 170 23.45 -5.36 8.81
CA GLU A 170 22.19 -5.71 9.51
C GLU A 170 21.11 -6.22 8.55
N ILE A 171 20.96 -5.58 7.38
CA ILE A 171 20.02 -6.02 6.34
C ILE A 171 20.48 -7.36 5.75
N GLN A 172 21.76 -7.48 5.44
CA GLN A 172 22.35 -8.71 4.89
C GLN A 172 22.17 -9.89 5.86
N GLN A 173 22.44 -9.68 7.15
CA GLN A 173 22.23 -10.69 8.19
C GLN A 173 20.77 -11.16 8.23
N ALA A 174 19.80 -10.25 8.13
CA ALA A 174 18.39 -10.60 8.12
C ALA A 174 18.01 -11.42 6.86
N ALA A 175 18.51 -11.02 5.70
CA ALA A 175 18.29 -11.71 4.43
C ALA A 175 18.88 -13.13 4.45
N GLU A 176 20.13 -13.28 4.89
CA GLU A 176 20.81 -14.57 5.05
C GLU A 176 20.07 -15.49 6.01
N ALA A 177 19.63 -14.97 7.16
CA ALA A 177 18.95 -15.76 8.18
C ALA A 177 17.59 -16.31 7.68
N VAL A 178 16.78 -15.48 7.02
CA VAL A 178 15.49 -15.95 6.46
C VAL A 178 15.70 -16.78 5.18
N GLY A 179 16.83 -16.61 4.51
CA GLY A 179 17.25 -17.36 3.33
C GLY A 179 16.34 -17.16 2.12
N VAL A 180 15.74 -15.97 2.00
CA VAL A 180 14.93 -15.49 0.85
C VAL A 180 15.10 -13.98 0.68
N PRO A 181 14.78 -13.40 -0.49
CA PRO A 181 14.90 -11.96 -0.67
C PRO A 181 13.96 -11.14 0.22
N ILE A 182 14.40 -9.92 0.54
CA ILE A 182 13.64 -8.93 1.31
C ILE A 182 13.44 -7.68 0.47
N LEU A 183 12.20 -7.17 0.36
CA LEU A 183 11.93 -5.81 -0.11
C LEU A 183 12.12 -4.84 1.06
N VAL A 184 13.19 -4.06 1.03
CA VAL A 184 13.61 -3.17 2.12
C VAL A 184 13.27 -1.73 1.76
N GLY A 185 12.38 -1.11 2.55
CA GLY A 185 12.14 0.33 2.47
C GLY A 185 13.25 1.11 3.17
N THR A 186 13.98 1.93 2.42
CA THR A 186 15.16 2.67 2.87
C THR A 186 15.22 4.09 2.29
N LEU A 187 16.10 4.92 2.85
CA LEU A 187 16.55 6.15 2.22
C LEU A 187 17.79 5.89 1.35
N THR A 188 17.90 6.58 0.21
CA THR A 188 19.13 6.63 -0.59
C THR A 188 19.53 8.06 -0.92
N HIS A 189 20.83 8.32 -1.09
CA HIS A 189 21.37 9.65 -1.35
C HIS A 189 22.18 9.71 -2.66
N PRO A 190 21.55 9.66 -3.85
CA PRO A 190 22.25 9.92 -5.11
C PRO A 190 22.77 11.37 -5.17
N GLY A 191 24.05 11.57 -4.82
CA GLY A 191 24.63 12.89 -4.67
C GLY A 191 24.09 13.60 -3.42
N ASP A 192 23.61 14.83 -3.56
CA ASP A 192 23.10 15.65 -2.45
C ASP A 192 21.56 15.56 -2.28
N GLN A 193 20.89 14.63 -2.95
CA GLN A 193 19.43 14.50 -2.92
C GLN A 193 19.00 13.19 -2.28
N GLU A 194 18.06 13.27 -1.35
CA GLU A 194 17.45 12.13 -0.69
C GLU A 194 16.37 11.48 -1.59
N ARG A 195 16.25 10.16 -1.57
CA ARG A 195 15.17 9.42 -2.21
C ARG A 195 14.58 8.41 -1.24
N ASN A 196 13.26 8.26 -1.30
CA ASN A 196 12.53 7.22 -0.60
C ASN A 196 12.47 5.98 -1.51
N THR A 197 13.14 4.90 -1.09
CA THR A 197 13.53 3.79 -1.96
C THR A 197 13.02 2.47 -1.39
N VAL A 198 12.54 1.58 -2.24
CA VAL A 198 12.31 0.17 -1.90
C VAL A 198 13.28 -0.66 -2.73
N VAL A 199 14.21 -1.37 -2.09
CA VAL A 199 15.23 -2.19 -2.75
C VAL A 199 14.99 -3.68 -2.52
N VAL A 200 15.18 -4.49 -3.55
CA VAL A 200 15.26 -5.95 -3.44
C VAL A 200 16.61 -6.30 -2.85
N TRP A 201 16.63 -6.94 -1.69
CA TRP A 201 17.84 -7.42 -1.05
C TRP A 201 17.90 -8.94 -1.10
N ASP A 202 18.80 -9.47 -1.91
CA ASP A 202 19.00 -10.91 -2.10
C ASP A 202 19.95 -11.47 -1.03
N PRO A 203 19.66 -12.65 -0.44
CA PRO A 203 20.50 -13.23 0.60
C PRO A 203 21.91 -13.60 0.12
N GLU A 204 22.10 -13.89 -1.18
CA GLU A 204 23.40 -14.29 -1.71
C GLU A 204 24.14 -13.12 -2.37
N ASN A 205 23.40 -12.27 -3.08
CA ASN A 205 23.97 -11.23 -3.93
C ASN A 205 23.86 -9.80 -3.36
N GLY A 206 23.15 -9.62 -2.24
CA GLY A 206 22.91 -8.32 -1.62
C GLY A 206 21.91 -7.46 -2.41
N PRO A 207 22.05 -6.12 -2.41
CA PRO A 207 21.07 -5.22 -3.03
C PRO A 207 21.01 -5.37 -4.56
N GLY A 208 19.79 -5.45 -5.10
CA GLY A 208 19.48 -5.59 -6.52
C GLY A 208 18.60 -4.46 -7.06
N GLU A 209 17.54 -4.81 -7.79
CA GLU A 209 16.58 -3.84 -8.34
C GLU A 209 15.93 -3.00 -7.23
N ARG A 210 15.56 -1.76 -7.56
CA ARG A 210 14.91 -0.85 -6.63
C ARG A 210 13.87 0.02 -7.33
N HIS A 211 12.92 0.48 -6.55
CA HIS A 211 11.93 1.48 -6.92
C HIS A 211 12.15 2.74 -6.08
N ASP A 212 12.29 3.89 -6.74
CA ASP A 212 12.35 5.20 -6.08
C ASP A 212 10.97 5.86 -6.16
N LYS A 213 10.42 6.26 -5.01
CA LYS A 213 9.07 6.84 -4.90
C LYS A 213 8.87 7.99 -5.88
N VAL A 214 7.82 7.91 -6.68
CA VAL A 214 7.52 8.87 -7.77
C VAL A 214 6.60 9.98 -7.28
N TYR A 215 5.54 9.64 -6.53
CA TYR A 215 4.61 10.64 -5.99
C TYR A 215 4.96 11.04 -4.56
N LEU A 216 5.70 12.14 -4.45
CA LEU A 216 6.12 12.67 -3.16
C LEU A 216 4.99 13.38 -2.41
N GLN A 217 5.01 13.25 -1.08
CA GLN A 217 4.11 13.92 -0.16
C GLN A 217 4.52 15.40 0.00
N PRO A 218 3.65 16.36 -0.36
CA PRO A 218 3.91 17.77 -0.14
C PRO A 218 4.02 18.09 1.37
N PHE A 219 4.86 19.05 1.70
CA PHE A 219 5.18 19.55 3.05
C PHE A 219 5.90 18.56 3.98
N GLY A 220 5.88 17.27 3.67
CA GLY A 220 6.69 16.23 4.32
C GLY A 220 8.00 15.99 3.58
N GLU A 221 7.91 15.43 2.38
CA GLU A 221 9.07 15.00 1.57
C GLU A 221 9.63 16.13 0.70
N TYR A 222 8.79 17.13 0.35
CA TYR A 222 9.24 18.34 -0.34
C TYR A 222 8.39 19.55 0.02
N MET A 223 8.93 20.77 -0.14
CA MET A 223 8.17 22.01 0.04
C MET A 223 7.82 22.65 -1.31
N PRO A 224 6.54 22.68 -1.71
CA PRO A 224 6.10 23.45 -2.87
C PRO A 224 6.49 24.93 -2.73
N TRP A 225 7.13 25.50 -3.76
CA TRP A 225 7.55 26.92 -3.79
C TRP A 225 8.31 27.38 -2.53
N ARG A 226 9.21 26.53 -2.00
CA ARG A 226 10.01 26.81 -0.77
C ARG A 226 10.55 28.24 -0.71
N GLY A 227 11.17 28.72 -1.79
CA GLY A 227 11.73 30.07 -1.87
C GLY A 227 10.70 31.18 -1.66
N PHE A 228 9.49 31.04 -2.22
CA PHE A 228 8.41 32.01 -1.99
C PHE A 228 7.93 31.98 -0.54
N PHE A 229 7.61 30.80 -0.02
CA PHE A 229 7.07 30.69 1.34
C PHE A 229 8.08 31.00 2.45
N ARG A 230 9.39 30.91 2.16
CA ARG A 230 10.45 31.32 3.08
C ARG A 230 10.36 32.80 3.49
N HIS A 231 9.78 33.66 2.66
CA HIS A 231 9.54 35.06 3.00
C HIS A 231 8.53 35.24 4.14
N PHE A 232 7.67 34.24 4.40
CA PHE A 232 6.64 34.28 5.44
C PHE A 232 7.02 33.46 6.68
N SER A 233 7.77 32.37 6.51
CA SER A 233 8.21 31.52 7.62
C SER A 233 9.44 30.70 7.27
N SER A 234 10.39 30.59 8.21
CA SER A 234 11.54 29.67 8.09
C SER A 234 11.17 28.20 8.29
N TYR A 235 9.95 27.88 8.77
CA TYR A 235 9.53 26.48 8.95
C TYR A 235 9.49 25.67 7.65
N VAL A 236 9.47 26.33 6.50
CA VAL A 236 9.56 25.70 5.18
C VAL A 236 10.85 24.89 4.96
N ASP A 237 11.89 25.19 5.74
CA ASP A 237 13.18 24.50 5.71
C ASP A 237 13.18 23.22 6.55
N ARG A 238 12.08 22.93 7.27
CA ARG A 238 11.88 21.65 7.98
C ARG A 238 11.29 20.54 7.09
N ALA A 239 10.71 20.90 5.96
CA ALA A 239 10.24 19.90 4.99
C ALA A 239 11.45 19.30 4.27
N GLY A 240 11.40 17.99 4.00
CA GLY A 240 12.45 17.25 3.31
C GLY A 240 12.78 17.79 1.93
N ASN A 241 13.86 17.30 1.33
CA ASN A 241 14.29 17.72 0.00
C ASN A 241 14.42 16.53 -0.95
N PHE A 242 13.35 15.73 -1.01
CA PHE A 242 13.36 14.46 -1.73
C PHE A 242 13.27 14.64 -3.25
N SER A 243 14.08 13.81 -3.90
CA SER A 243 14.05 13.30 -5.26
C SER A 243 12.84 12.46 -5.67
N PRO A 244 11.93 12.84 -6.59
CA PRO A 244 11.06 11.83 -7.18
C PRO A 244 11.87 10.86 -8.04
N GLY A 245 11.48 9.60 -8.03
CA GLY A 245 11.92 8.61 -9.02
C GLY A 245 11.29 8.82 -10.41
N ASP A 246 11.74 8.03 -11.37
CA ASP A 246 11.28 8.06 -12.76
C ASP A 246 11.00 6.66 -13.36
N ASP A 247 10.96 5.63 -12.51
CA ASP A 247 10.69 4.26 -12.92
C ASP A 247 9.17 3.94 -13.03
N ASN A 248 8.85 2.69 -13.40
CA ASN A 248 7.48 2.24 -13.65
C ASN A 248 6.78 1.62 -12.43
N GLY A 249 7.39 1.65 -11.25
CA GLY A 249 6.87 1.05 -10.03
C GLY A 249 7.02 -0.46 -9.94
N VAL A 250 7.88 -1.10 -10.75
CA VAL A 250 8.07 -2.56 -10.71
C VAL A 250 9.49 -2.92 -10.31
N VAL A 251 9.61 -3.87 -9.37
CA VAL A 251 10.85 -4.57 -9.06
C VAL A 251 10.67 -6.07 -9.21
N HIS A 252 11.75 -6.77 -9.54
CA HIS A 252 11.73 -8.21 -9.72
C HIS A 252 12.31 -8.94 -8.52
N VAL A 253 11.50 -9.79 -7.90
CA VAL A 253 11.90 -10.60 -6.73
C VAL A 253 12.05 -12.06 -7.14
N ARG A 254 13.20 -12.64 -6.87
CA ARG A 254 13.46 -14.07 -7.10
C ARG A 254 12.82 -14.87 -5.96
N SER A 255 11.81 -15.69 -6.27
CA SER A 255 11.19 -16.56 -5.27
C SER A 255 12.23 -17.48 -4.63
N GLY A 256 12.31 -17.46 -3.30
CA GLY A 256 13.16 -18.36 -2.53
C GLY A 256 12.71 -19.83 -2.54
N LYS A 257 11.55 -20.16 -3.13
CA LYS A 257 11.05 -21.54 -3.26
C LYS A 257 11.17 -22.10 -4.67
N THR A 258 10.80 -21.29 -5.67
CA THR A 258 10.70 -21.75 -7.07
C THR A 258 11.80 -21.17 -7.94
N ASN A 259 12.59 -20.22 -7.44
CA ASN A 259 13.56 -19.44 -8.21
C ASN A 259 12.95 -18.64 -9.38
N ALA A 260 11.62 -18.60 -9.47
CA ALA A 260 10.92 -17.80 -10.47
C ALA A 260 11.06 -16.31 -10.15
N LEU A 261 11.17 -15.50 -11.19
CA LEU A 261 11.21 -14.05 -11.06
C LEU A 261 9.79 -13.50 -11.01
N ILE A 262 9.43 -12.86 -9.90
CA ILE A 262 8.10 -12.32 -9.64
C ILE A 262 8.15 -10.80 -9.80
N PRO A 263 7.45 -10.21 -10.77
CA PRO A 263 7.32 -8.76 -10.89
C PRO A 263 6.35 -8.24 -9.82
N VAL A 264 6.88 -7.45 -8.90
CA VAL A 264 6.14 -6.84 -7.78
C VAL A 264 5.95 -5.36 -8.05
N GLY A 265 4.70 -4.91 -8.06
CA GLY A 265 4.36 -3.50 -8.13
C GLY A 265 4.51 -2.84 -6.76
N VAL A 266 5.30 -1.79 -6.66
CA VAL A 266 5.56 -1.05 -5.43
C VAL A 266 4.84 0.30 -5.52
N GLY A 267 3.99 0.60 -4.55
CA GLY A 267 3.42 1.93 -4.36
C GLY A 267 3.60 2.37 -2.93
N THR A 268 4.58 3.24 -2.69
CA THR A 268 5.04 3.56 -1.35
C THR A 268 4.13 4.60 -0.70
N CYS A 269 3.55 4.26 0.44
CA CYS A 269 2.84 5.16 1.33
C CYS A 269 1.75 6.01 0.63
N TYR A 270 2.03 7.28 0.37
CA TYR A 270 1.14 8.25 -0.26
C TYR A 270 0.78 7.89 -1.72
N GLU A 271 1.61 7.09 -2.40
CA GLU A 271 1.40 6.69 -3.80
C GLU A 271 0.11 5.87 -4.01
N VAL A 272 -0.41 5.23 -2.95
CA VAL A 272 -1.68 4.48 -3.02
C VAL A 272 -2.88 5.32 -3.41
N ALA A 273 -2.81 6.63 -3.16
CA ALA A 273 -3.86 7.57 -3.56
C ALA A 273 -3.82 7.94 -5.05
N PHE A 274 -2.78 7.54 -5.80
CA PHE A 274 -2.58 7.93 -7.19
C PHE A 274 -2.78 6.74 -8.12
N ASP A 275 -3.69 6.90 -9.09
CA ASP A 275 -3.96 5.85 -10.08
C ASP A 275 -2.72 5.47 -10.88
N GLY A 276 -1.88 6.46 -11.21
CA GLY A 276 -0.69 6.28 -12.04
C GLY A 276 0.34 5.32 -11.43
N ALA A 277 0.49 5.28 -10.10
CA ALA A 277 1.47 4.41 -9.44
C ALA A 277 1.20 2.93 -9.75
N PHE A 278 -0.03 2.47 -9.53
CA PHE A 278 -0.41 1.09 -9.78
C PHE A 278 -0.74 0.82 -11.24
N GLN A 279 -1.23 1.81 -11.99
CA GLN A 279 -1.43 1.66 -13.43
C GLN A 279 -0.11 1.36 -14.15
N HIS A 280 0.93 2.18 -13.93
CA HIS A 280 2.24 1.98 -14.55
C HIS A 280 2.87 0.65 -14.09
N ALA A 281 2.71 0.27 -12.82
CA ALA A 281 3.21 -1.01 -12.34
C ALA A 281 2.59 -2.20 -13.08
N VAL A 282 1.27 -2.17 -13.33
CA VAL A 282 0.60 -3.23 -14.11
C VAL A 282 1.01 -3.18 -15.58
N GLU A 283 1.30 -2.00 -16.13
CA GLU A 283 1.94 -1.80 -17.45
C GLU A 283 3.36 -2.36 -17.52
N GLY A 284 4.12 -2.27 -16.43
CA GLY A 284 5.40 -2.95 -16.25
C GLY A 284 5.31 -4.45 -15.96
N GLY A 285 4.09 -5.01 -15.88
CA GLY A 285 3.88 -6.45 -15.71
C GLY A 285 3.71 -6.94 -14.27
N ALA A 286 3.51 -6.03 -13.30
CA ALA A 286 3.29 -6.40 -11.90
C ALA A 286 2.20 -7.46 -11.72
N GLN A 287 2.54 -8.52 -10.97
CA GLN A 287 1.66 -9.66 -10.70
C GLN A 287 1.06 -9.67 -9.29
N ILE A 288 1.66 -8.89 -8.40
CA ILE A 288 1.26 -8.66 -7.02
C ILE A 288 1.69 -7.24 -6.65
N PHE A 289 1.03 -6.62 -5.67
CA PHE A 289 1.38 -5.30 -5.17
C PHE A 289 1.92 -5.34 -3.75
N THR A 290 2.83 -4.43 -3.46
CA THR A 290 3.24 -4.06 -2.11
C THR A 290 3.03 -2.56 -1.88
N VAL A 291 2.58 -2.23 -0.67
CA VAL A 291 2.43 -0.85 -0.18
C VAL A 291 3.24 -0.72 1.11
N PRO A 292 4.56 -0.48 1.02
CA PRO A 292 5.37 -0.13 2.18
C PRO A 292 4.96 1.24 2.69
N THR A 293 4.77 1.41 3.99
CA THR A 293 4.35 2.70 4.56
C THR A 293 4.85 2.92 5.99
N ASN A 294 5.11 4.17 6.34
CA ASN A 294 5.40 4.61 7.69
C ASN A 294 4.31 5.57 8.17
N ASN A 295 3.47 5.11 9.11
CA ASN A 295 2.38 5.91 9.66
C ASN A 295 2.68 6.52 11.04
N ALA A 296 3.94 6.52 11.49
CA ALA A 296 4.30 6.93 12.85
C ALA A 296 3.82 8.36 13.17
N THR A 297 3.99 9.28 12.21
CA THR A 297 3.62 10.70 12.34
C THR A 297 2.10 10.91 12.42
N PHE A 298 1.29 9.97 11.94
CA PHE A 298 -0.17 10.05 12.04
C PHE A 298 -0.71 9.59 13.39
N GLY A 299 0.09 8.94 14.22
CA GLY A 299 -0.32 8.50 15.55
C GLY A 299 -1.57 7.60 15.52
N PHE A 300 -2.42 7.77 16.53
CA PHE A 300 -3.67 7.01 16.70
C PHE A 300 -4.86 7.60 15.90
N THR A 301 -4.60 8.22 14.74
CA THR A 301 -5.66 8.77 13.87
C THR A 301 -6.13 7.75 12.84
N ASP A 302 -7.24 8.06 12.16
CA ASP A 302 -7.83 7.17 11.15
C ASP A 302 -7.03 7.07 9.84
N MET A 303 -5.94 7.84 9.69
CA MET A 303 -5.15 7.90 8.45
C MET A 303 -4.65 6.51 8.01
N SER A 304 -4.17 5.69 8.93
CA SER A 304 -3.72 4.32 8.62
C SER A 304 -4.86 3.47 8.03
N TYR A 305 -6.08 3.63 8.55
CA TYR A 305 -7.25 2.88 8.06
C TYR A 305 -7.78 3.43 6.73
N GLN A 306 -7.67 4.74 6.50
CA GLN A 306 -8.01 5.36 5.21
C GLN A 306 -7.05 4.91 4.11
N GLN A 307 -5.76 4.87 4.39
CA GLN A 307 -4.75 4.34 3.47
C GLN A 307 -4.98 2.86 3.17
N LEU A 308 -5.33 2.06 4.19
CA LEU A 308 -5.73 0.67 3.99
C LEU A 308 -6.96 0.56 3.08
N ALA A 309 -7.96 1.42 3.25
CA ALA A 309 -9.13 1.44 2.39
C ALA A 309 -8.78 1.77 0.91
N MET A 310 -7.87 2.72 0.68
CA MET A 310 -7.34 3.00 -0.66
C MET A 310 -6.61 1.78 -1.23
N SER A 311 -5.77 1.11 -0.42
CA SER A 311 -5.06 -0.11 -0.83
C SER A 311 -6.03 -1.21 -1.28
N ARG A 312 -7.16 -1.37 -0.58
CA ARG A 312 -8.22 -2.32 -0.96
C ARG A 312 -8.85 -1.98 -2.30
N LEU A 313 -9.09 -0.70 -2.56
CA LEU A 313 -9.62 -0.25 -3.84
C LEU A 313 -8.63 -0.57 -4.96
N ARG A 314 -7.33 -0.30 -4.79
CA ARG A 314 -6.29 -0.64 -5.78
C ARG A 314 -6.25 -2.15 -6.08
N SER A 315 -6.39 -3.00 -5.06
CA SER A 315 -6.46 -4.47 -5.26
C SER A 315 -7.59 -4.87 -6.20
N VAL A 316 -8.79 -4.30 -6.00
CA VAL A 316 -9.98 -4.56 -6.83
C VAL A 316 -9.81 -4.00 -8.24
N GLU A 317 -9.33 -2.76 -8.34
CA GLU A 317 -9.21 -2.06 -9.61
C GLU A 317 -8.26 -2.77 -10.56
N TYR A 318 -7.17 -3.37 -10.07
CA TYR A 318 -6.16 -3.99 -10.91
C TYR A 318 -6.17 -5.52 -10.87
N ASP A 319 -7.09 -6.12 -10.11
CA ASP A 319 -7.16 -7.57 -9.89
C ASP A 319 -5.81 -8.14 -9.40
N ARG A 320 -5.29 -7.54 -8.34
CA ARG A 320 -4.00 -7.91 -7.72
C ARG A 320 -4.17 -8.10 -6.22
N ALA A 321 -3.53 -9.13 -5.69
CA ALA A 321 -3.32 -9.18 -4.25
C ALA A 321 -2.37 -8.05 -3.85
N THR A 322 -2.61 -7.46 -2.67
CA THR A 322 -1.79 -6.36 -2.15
C THR A 322 -1.36 -6.68 -0.73
N VAL A 323 -0.06 -6.52 -0.47
CA VAL A 323 0.52 -6.60 0.88
C VAL A 323 0.84 -5.19 1.35
N VAL A 324 0.30 -4.78 2.49
CA VAL A 324 0.56 -3.47 3.09
C VAL A 324 1.52 -3.69 4.25
N GLY A 325 2.77 -3.24 4.11
CA GLY A 325 3.80 -3.33 5.15
C GLY A 325 3.92 -1.99 5.86
N ALA A 326 3.43 -1.89 7.08
CA ALA A 326 3.42 -0.65 7.85
C ALA A 326 4.43 -0.71 9.02
N THR A 327 5.23 0.35 9.21
CA THR A 327 6.20 0.42 10.32
C THR A 327 5.47 0.43 11.66
N SER A 328 4.51 1.33 11.83
CA SER A 328 3.72 1.51 13.06
C SER A 328 2.21 1.63 12.79
N GLY A 329 1.81 1.55 11.51
CA GLY A 329 0.41 1.53 11.09
C GLY A 329 -0.17 0.12 11.07
N VAL A 330 -1.23 -0.05 10.28
CA VAL A 330 -1.86 -1.36 10.07
C VAL A 330 -1.16 -2.05 8.91
N SER A 331 -0.38 -3.08 9.20
CA SER A 331 0.02 -4.03 8.15
C SER A 331 -1.17 -4.93 7.81
N ALA A 332 -1.33 -5.29 6.55
CA ALA A 332 -2.48 -6.06 6.09
C ALA A 332 -2.19 -6.88 4.85
N ILE A 333 -2.94 -7.98 4.72
CA ILE A 333 -3.01 -8.81 3.53
C ILE A 333 -4.37 -8.57 2.86
N ILE A 334 -4.34 -8.13 1.60
CA ILE A 334 -5.53 -7.83 0.81
C ILE A 334 -5.58 -8.76 -0.39
N ARG A 335 -6.71 -9.44 -0.57
CA ARG A 335 -6.95 -10.30 -1.72
C ARG A 335 -7.40 -9.49 -2.95
N PRO A 336 -7.35 -10.04 -4.18
CA PRO A 336 -7.75 -9.32 -5.39
C PRO A 336 -9.20 -8.79 -5.40
N ASP A 337 -10.08 -9.36 -4.57
CA ASP A 337 -11.46 -8.89 -4.36
C ASP A 337 -11.57 -7.72 -3.35
N GLY A 338 -10.44 -7.22 -2.84
CA GLY A 338 -10.39 -6.16 -1.84
C GLY A 338 -10.68 -6.62 -0.41
N ARG A 339 -10.86 -7.92 -0.16
CA ARG A 339 -11.04 -8.46 1.19
C ARG A 339 -9.71 -8.46 1.95
N VAL A 340 -9.71 -7.90 3.16
CA VAL A 340 -8.59 -8.01 4.09
C VAL A 340 -8.67 -9.38 4.76
N SER A 341 -7.70 -10.27 4.50
CA SER A 341 -7.69 -11.60 5.12
C SER A 341 -7.03 -11.59 6.49
N GLU A 342 -6.00 -10.77 6.67
CA GLU A 342 -5.25 -10.63 7.92
C GLU A 342 -4.76 -9.19 8.09
N ARG A 343 -4.64 -8.73 9.35
CA ARG A 343 -4.08 -7.41 9.67
C ARG A 343 -3.51 -7.35 11.09
N THR A 344 -2.55 -6.46 11.29
CA THR A 344 -2.01 -6.14 12.63
C THR A 344 -2.81 -5.01 13.30
N GLN A 345 -2.49 -4.73 14.57
CA GLN A 345 -2.86 -3.48 15.23
C GLN A 345 -1.78 -2.42 14.98
N ILE A 346 -2.16 -1.14 15.04
CA ILE A 346 -1.18 -0.04 15.00
C ILE A 346 -0.26 -0.07 16.23
N PHE A 347 0.96 0.42 16.09
CA PHE A 347 1.99 0.49 17.14
C PHE A 347 2.28 -0.84 17.84
N THR A 348 2.17 -1.94 17.10
CA THR A 348 2.57 -3.29 17.56
C THR A 348 3.68 -3.84 16.70
N GLU A 349 4.48 -4.75 17.24
CA GLU A 349 5.32 -5.64 16.42
C GLU A 349 4.44 -6.77 15.89
N GLY A 350 4.64 -7.19 14.64
CA GLY A 350 3.86 -8.28 14.06
C GLY A 350 4.47 -8.86 12.79
N ILE A 351 4.13 -10.12 12.53
CA ILE A 351 4.50 -10.80 11.29
C ILE A 351 3.21 -11.38 10.70
N LEU A 352 2.93 -11.04 9.44
CA LEU A 352 1.81 -11.61 8.68
C LEU A 352 2.33 -12.53 7.59
N HIS A 353 1.62 -13.63 7.33
CA HIS A 353 1.97 -14.57 6.26
C HIS A 353 0.75 -14.89 5.44
N ALA A 354 0.88 -14.86 4.12
CA ALA A 354 -0.21 -15.31 3.27
C ALA A 354 0.30 -15.94 1.97
N GLN A 355 -0.44 -16.96 1.53
CA GLN A 355 -0.36 -17.44 0.17
C GLN A 355 -1.34 -16.65 -0.70
N LEU A 356 -0.82 -15.98 -1.72
CA LEU A 356 -1.51 -15.01 -2.55
C LEU A 356 -1.42 -15.40 -4.03
N PRO A 357 -2.49 -15.18 -4.80
CA PRO A 357 -2.46 -15.42 -6.23
C PRO A 357 -1.63 -14.35 -6.95
N LEU A 358 -0.73 -14.79 -7.80
CA LEU A 358 -0.14 -13.98 -8.86
C LEU A 358 -1.15 -13.86 -9.99
N ARG A 359 -1.45 -12.63 -10.43
CA ARG A 359 -2.38 -12.37 -11.55
C ARG A 359 -1.72 -11.50 -12.60
N SER A 360 -2.01 -11.74 -13.87
CA SER A 360 -1.57 -10.92 -15.00
C SER A 360 -2.73 -10.31 -15.78
N THR A 361 -3.96 -10.52 -15.29
CA THR A 361 -5.21 -10.01 -15.86
C THR A 361 -5.22 -8.49 -15.92
N ARG A 362 -5.93 -7.94 -16.92
CA ARG A 362 -6.25 -6.52 -17.04
C ARG A 362 -7.75 -6.33 -16.86
N THR A 363 -8.14 -5.48 -15.90
CA THR A 363 -9.54 -5.16 -15.64
C THR A 363 -10.02 -4.05 -16.57
N ILE A 364 -11.33 -3.86 -16.68
CA ILE A 364 -11.93 -2.71 -17.39
C ILE A 364 -11.43 -1.39 -16.82
N ALA A 365 -11.33 -1.29 -15.50
CA ALA A 365 -10.79 -0.11 -14.83
C ALA A 365 -9.36 0.19 -15.33
N SER A 366 -8.49 -0.82 -15.43
CA SER A 366 -7.08 -0.63 -15.81
C SER A 366 -6.85 -0.10 -17.23
N TYR A 367 -7.74 -0.39 -18.20
CA TYR A 367 -7.54 0.05 -19.60
C TYR A 367 -8.51 1.14 -20.06
N SER A 368 -9.68 1.27 -19.42
CA SER A 368 -10.73 2.22 -19.85
C SER A 368 -10.95 3.39 -18.90
N ALA A 369 -10.40 3.39 -17.69
CA ALA A 369 -10.71 4.40 -16.67
C ALA A 369 -10.57 5.83 -17.23
N THR A 370 -9.43 6.15 -17.84
CA THR A 370 -9.16 7.47 -18.41
C THR A 370 -10.17 7.85 -19.49
N ILE A 371 -10.50 6.94 -20.42
CA ILE A 371 -11.45 7.22 -21.50
C ILE A 371 -12.86 7.46 -20.95
N ILE A 372 -13.28 6.62 -20.01
CA ILE A 372 -14.59 6.75 -19.35
C ILE A 372 -14.67 8.07 -18.57
N GLU A 373 -13.64 8.39 -17.79
CA GLU A 373 -13.53 9.63 -17.01
C GLU A 373 -13.68 10.86 -17.93
N TRP A 374 -12.87 10.96 -18.98
CA TRP A 374 -12.93 12.09 -19.91
C TRP A 374 -14.24 12.18 -20.65
N THR A 375 -14.84 11.05 -21.01
CA THR A 375 -16.16 11.02 -21.65
C THR A 375 -17.23 11.58 -20.72
N LEU A 376 -17.25 11.14 -19.46
CA LEU A 376 -18.21 11.62 -18.46
C LEU A 376 -18.01 13.11 -18.15
N CYS A 377 -16.77 13.55 -17.98
CA CYS A 377 -16.44 14.97 -17.79
C CYS A 377 -16.87 15.82 -18.98
N GLY A 378 -16.65 15.35 -20.21
CA GLY A 378 -17.08 16.02 -21.44
C GLY A 378 -18.61 16.13 -21.53
N LEU A 379 -19.33 15.04 -21.26
CA LEU A 379 -20.80 15.04 -21.23
C LEU A 379 -21.34 16.00 -20.16
N GLY A 380 -20.76 15.99 -18.96
CA GLY A 380 -21.12 16.92 -17.88
C GLY A 380 -20.92 18.38 -18.28
N ALA A 381 -19.80 18.70 -18.94
CA ALA A 381 -19.52 20.05 -19.44
C ALA A 381 -20.53 20.49 -20.50
N ILE A 382 -20.91 19.61 -21.43
CA ILE A 382 -21.93 19.88 -22.46
C ILE A 382 -23.29 20.17 -21.80
N VAL A 383 -23.69 19.37 -20.81
CA VAL A 383 -24.95 19.58 -20.07
C VAL A 383 -24.94 20.91 -19.32
N ALA A 384 -23.85 21.22 -18.62
CA ALA A 384 -23.70 22.48 -17.89
C ALA A 384 -23.76 23.70 -18.83
N LEU A 385 -23.10 23.62 -19.99
CA LEU A 385 -23.15 24.68 -21.00
C LEU A 385 -24.56 24.84 -21.58
N GLY A 386 -25.24 23.74 -21.89
CA GLY A 386 -26.63 23.74 -22.36
C GLY A 386 -27.59 24.37 -21.35
N ALA A 387 -27.42 24.07 -20.06
CA ALA A 387 -28.21 24.68 -18.98
C ALA A 387 -27.95 26.20 -18.88
N ALA A 388 -26.70 26.63 -18.93
CA ALA A 388 -26.34 28.04 -18.87
C ALA A 388 -26.91 28.84 -20.06
N ILE A 389 -26.87 28.27 -21.27
CA ILE A 389 -27.46 28.89 -22.47
C ILE A 389 -28.98 28.98 -22.32
N SER A 390 -29.63 27.93 -21.83
CA SER A 390 -31.09 27.88 -21.66
C SER A 390 -31.58 28.87 -20.61
N GLN A 391 -30.87 29.00 -19.48
CA GLN A 391 -31.17 30.01 -18.45
C GLN A 391 -31.03 31.44 -18.98
N ARG A 392 -29.98 31.74 -19.75
CA ARG A 392 -29.83 33.06 -20.38
C ARG A 392 -30.97 33.38 -21.34
N LYS A 393 -31.44 32.39 -22.11
CA LYS A 393 -32.61 32.56 -22.99
C LYS A 393 -33.87 32.86 -22.18
N LEU A 394 -34.13 32.13 -21.10
CA LEU A 394 -35.29 32.36 -20.22
C LEU A 394 -35.27 33.73 -19.54
N GLN A 395 -34.11 34.19 -19.07
CA GLN A 395 -33.96 35.52 -18.48
C GLN A 395 -34.22 36.64 -19.48
N ARG A 396 -33.76 36.50 -20.73
CA ARG A 396 -34.03 37.46 -21.82
C ARG A 396 -35.50 37.50 -22.23
N VAL A 397 -36.23 36.39 -22.10
CA VAL A 397 -37.68 36.36 -22.36
C VAL A 397 -38.45 37.02 -21.23
N LYS A 398 -38.03 36.86 -19.96
CA LYS A 398 -38.66 37.54 -18.82
C LYS A 398 -38.36 39.05 -18.72
N SER A 399 -37.30 39.52 -19.36
CA SER A 399 -36.93 40.95 -19.37
C SER A 399 -37.57 41.74 -20.53
N LYS A 400 -38.34 41.08 -21.40
CA LYS A 400 -39.19 41.69 -22.41
C LYS A 400 -40.64 41.57 -21.96
#